data_AF-A0A7V7Z9U5-F1
#
_entry.id   AF-A0A7V7Z9U5-F1
#
_cell.length_a   1.000
_cell.length_b   1.000
_cell.length_c   1.000
_cell.angle_alpha   90.00
_cell.angle_beta   90.00
_cell.angle_gamma   90.00
#
_symmetry.space_group_name_H-M   'P 1'
#
loop_
_entity.id
_entity.type
_entity.pdbx_description
1 polymer ?
#
loop_
_entity_poly.entity_id
_entity_poly.type
_entity_poly.pdbx_seq_one_letter_code
_entity_poly.pdbx_strand_id
1 'polypeptide(L)'
;MNKQTTSVSYNDATYHLRIGGWLQHLHSDLSEALMEIATEDIRLPNGQKAGDYKAKKKEEYDAQPDSSYSSAKKYLNVCSQRDFRLDWDMLIGVIKQEINGTCVPLLLAKHKLSGPERYEILRAASNGHVGAMFWIGARLRAKKDDNCLLWLSMAHNQGHVGACYEMAVHLKSKGNHNEALRCLIVSADGGFDIAYMSIFNIDNLITMFKIKKVNLLENMLDEFAATHSSSARYLKGMLMLFQGKKTEALAVLEDFLKSPKRQPPKSSIDKVYEKQIKVVGSFVGGILADIASGMQPLGAIHARCEQVGFIKFEDYDELVIAVESIRLSA
;
A
#
# COMPACT_ATOMS: atom_id res chain seq x y z
N MET A 1 1.50 -14.85 -13.50
CA MET A 1 2.24 -14.69 -12.24
C MET A 1 1.25 -14.71 -11.10
N ASN A 2 1.42 -15.63 -10.13
CA ASN A 2 0.68 -15.54 -8.87
C ASN A 2 0.99 -14.17 -8.26
N LYS A 3 -0.04 -13.33 -8.09
CA LYS A 3 0.11 -12.06 -7.39
C LYS A 3 0.40 -12.40 -5.94
N GLN A 4 1.58 -12.03 -5.45
CA GLN A 4 1.91 -12.19 -4.05
C GLN A 4 0.93 -11.35 -3.23
N THR A 5 0.43 -11.91 -2.13
CA THR A 5 -0.53 -11.23 -1.26
C THR A 5 -0.11 -11.39 0.19
N THR A 6 -0.53 -10.44 1.02
CA THR A 6 -0.43 -10.50 2.47
C THR A 6 -1.81 -10.29 3.07
N SER A 7 -2.03 -10.75 4.30
CA SER A 7 -3.34 -10.66 4.96
C SER A 7 -3.28 -9.70 6.13
N VAL A 8 -4.29 -8.84 6.23
CA VAL A 8 -4.47 -7.88 7.32
C VAL A 8 -5.78 -8.20 8.04
N SER A 9 -5.73 -8.45 9.34
CA SER A 9 -6.92 -8.87 10.10
C SER A 9 -7.31 -7.87 11.19
N TYR A 10 -8.60 -7.56 11.30
CA TYR A 10 -9.14 -6.66 12.32
C TYR A 10 -10.65 -6.89 12.52
N ASN A 11 -11.11 -6.99 13.78
CA ASN A 11 -12.51 -7.25 14.15
C ASN A 11 -13.17 -8.37 13.31
N ASP A 12 -12.56 -9.56 13.32
CA ASP A 12 -12.99 -10.77 12.58
C ASP A 12 -13.03 -10.67 11.05
N ALA A 13 -12.72 -9.51 10.48
CA ALA A 13 -12.53 -9.33 9.05
C ALA A 13 -11.05 -9.54 8.66
N THR A 14 -10.82 -10.12 7.49
CA THR A 14 -9.49 -10.24 6.88
C THR A 14 -9.50 -9.60 5.50
N TYR A 15 -8.52 -8.74 5.26
CA TYR A 15 -8.32 -7.99 4.03
C TYR A 15 -7.03 -8.47 3.36
N HIS A 16 -7.13 -8.96 2.12
CA HIS A 16 -5.96 -9.38 1.36
C HIS A 16 -5.40 -8.22 0.55
N LEU A 17 -4.11 -7.93 0.71
CA LEU A 17 -3.41 -6.85 0.03
C LEU A 17 -2.42 -7.43 -0.98
N ARG A 18 -2.46 -6.93 -2.23
CA ARG A 18 -1.48 -7.26 -3.27
C ARG A 18 -0.11 -6.65 -2.95
N ILE A 19 0.95 -7.43 -3.10
CA ILE A 19 2.35 -7.02 -2.87
C ILE A 19 3.28 -7.49 -4.01
N GLY A 20 4.55 -7.10 -3.97
CA GLY A 20 5.60 -7.58 -4.87
C GLY A 20 5.73 -6.85 -6.21
N GLY A 21 4.76 -6.02 -6.60
CA GLY A 21 4.77 -5.19 -7.81
C GLY A 21 4.78 -3.69 -7.51
N TRP A 22 5.16 -2.88 -8.50
CA TRP A 22 4.78 -1.47 -8.48
C TRP A 22 3.26 -1.37 -8.59
N LEU A 23 2.66 -0.45 -7.83
CA LEU A 23 1.24 -0.19 -7.96
C LEU A 23 0.95 0.42 -9.33
N GLN A 24 -0.26 0.15 -9.82
CA GLN A 24 -0.73 0.68 -11.10
C GLN A 24 -0.67 2.22 -11.05
N HIS A 25 -0.23 2.84 -12.15
CA HIS A 25 -0.14 4.30 -12.29
C HIS A 25 0.83 5.02 -11.33
N LEU A 26 1.70 4.30 -10.60
CA LEU A 26 2.68 4.93 -9.71
C LEU A 26 3.58 5.96 -10.41
N HIS A 27 3.91 5.72 -11.68
CA HIS A 27 4.78 6.58 -12.48
C HIS A 27 4.07 7.25 -13.66
N SER A 28 2.73 7.21 -13.70
CA SER A 28 1.96 7.89 -14.74
C SER A 28 1.54 9.29 -14.30
N ASP A 29 0.93 10.04 -15.22
CA ASP A 29 0.40 11.36 -14.93
C ASP A 29 -0.77 11.28 -13.95
N LEU A 30 -0.87 12.29 -13.07
CA LEU A 30 -1.94 12.38 -12.08
C LEU A 30 -3.34 12.29 -12.71
N SER A 31 -3.52 12.83 -13.92
CA SER A 31 -4.78 12.75 -14.66
C SER A 31 -5.17 11.31 -15.01
N GLU A 32 -4.20 10.46 -15.37
CA GLU A 32 -4.46 9.05 -15.67
C GLU A 32 -4.83 8.29 -14.39
N ALA A 33 -4.08 8.50 -13.32
CA ALA A 33 -4.37 7.89 -12.02
C ALA A 33 -5.75 8.30 -11.47
N LEU A 34 -6.15 9.55 -11.68
CA LEU A 34 -7.44 10.08 -11.23
C LEU A 34 -8.62 9.46 -11.97
N MET A 35 -8.43 9.08 -13.23
CA MET A 35 -9.45 8.47 -14.09
C MET A 35 -9.51 6.94 -14.00
N GLU A 36 -8.68 6.32 -13.15
CA GLU A 36 -8.57 4.87 -13.07
C GLU A 36 -9.87 4.21 -12.56
N ILE A 37 -10.38 3.29 -13.38
CA ILE A 37 -11.54 2.46 -13.10
C ILE A 37 -11.17 1.01 -13.38
N ALA A 38 -11.26 0.18 -12.33
CA ALA A 38 -11.10 -1.25 -12.42
C ALA A 38 -12.21 -1.85 -13.30
N THR A 39 -11.88 -2.16 -14.55
CA THR A 39 -12.85 -2.60 -15.56
C THR A 39 -13.69 -3.77 -15.09
N GLU A 40 -13.10 -4.74 -14.39
CA GLU A 40 -13.77 -5.97 -13.96
C GLU A 40 -14.90 -5.70 -12.93
N ASP A 41 -14.85 -4.55 -12.23
CA ASP A 41 -15.85 -4.14 -11.24
C ASP A 41 -16.98 -3.27 -11.82
N ILE A 42 -16.89 -2.85 -13.09
CA ILE A 42 -17.93 -2.08 -13.77
C ILE A 42 -19.22 -2.91 -13.85
N ARG A 43 -20.35 -2.31 -13.47
CA ARG A 43 -21.67 -2.89 -13.76
C ARG A 43 -22.11 -2.55 -15.17
N LEU A 44 -22.39 -3.57 -15.95
CA LEU A 44 -22.94 -3.46 -17.29
C LEU A 44 -24.44 -3.09 -17.25
N PRO A 45 -25.03 -2.63 -18.38
CA PRO A 45 -26.46 -2.28 -18.44
C PRO A 45 -27.42 -3.40 -18.02
N ASN A 46 -26.99 -4.67 -18.13
CA ASN A 46 -27.76 -5.83 -17.69
C ASN A 46 -27.59 -6.16 -16.19
N GLY A 47 -26.88 -5.31 -15.43
CA GLY A 47 -26.62 -5.45 -13.99
C GLY A 47 -25.45 -6.35 -13.60
N GLN A 48 -24.88 -7.10 -14.54
CA GLN A 48 -23.73 -8.00 -14.30
C GLN A 48 -22.43 -7.21 -14.16
N LYS A 49 -21.45 -7.73 -13.43
CA LYS A 49 -20.09 -7.19 -13.48
C LYS A 49 -19.45 -7.54 -14.82
N ALA A 50 -18.68 -6.60 -15.35
CA ALA A 50 -17.96 -6.77 -16.61
C ALA A 50 -16.98 -7.96 -16.56
N GLY A 51 -16.34 -8.20 -15.40
CA GLY A 51 -15.47 -9.35 -15.25
C GLY A 51 -16.19 -10.70 -15.31
N ASP A 52 -17.34 -10.81 -14.64
CA ASP A 52 -18.16 -12.02 -14.68
C ASP A 52 -18.68 -12.30 -16.10
N TYR A 53 -19.14 -11.25 -16.80
CA TYR A 53 -19.57 -11.36 -18.18
C TYR A 53 -18.42 -11.84 -19.09
N LYS A 54 -17.24 -11.21 -18.97
CA LYS A 54 -16.05 -11.55 -19.75
C LYS A 54 -15.55 -12.96 -19.48
N ALA A 55 -15.53 -13.40 -18.22
CA ALA A 55 -15.17 -14.76 -17.83
C ALA A 55 -16.14 -15.79 -18.43
N LYS A 56 -17.45 -15.55 -18.29
CA LYS A 56 -18.48 -16.40 -18.90
C LYS A 56 -18.33 -16.51 -20.42
N LYS A 57 -18.08 -15.39 -21.12
CA LYS A 57 -17.87 -15.41 -22.58
C LYS A 57 -16.58 -16.12 -22.97
N LYS A 58 -15.55 -16.09 -22.13
CA LYS A 58 -14.35 -16.87 -22.34
C LYS A 58 -14.62 -18.37 -22.21
N GLU A 59 -15.36 -18.80 -21.18
CA GLU A 59 -15.75 -20.21 -20.99
C GLU A 59 -16.63 -20.71 -22.15
N GLU A 60 -17.62 -19.92 -22.60
CA GLU A 60 -18.46 -20.25 -23.76
C GLU A 60 -17.64 -20.43 -25.05
N TYR A 61 -16.58 -19.65 -25.24
CA TYR A 61 -15.66 -19.77 -26.37
C TYR A 61 -14.75 -21.01 -26.25
N ASP A 62 -14.15 -21.22 -25.08
CA ASP A 62 -13.22 -22.33 -24.83
C ASP A 62 -13.94 -23.71 -24.94
N ALA A 63 -15.26 -23.75 -24.72
CA ALA A 63 -16.09 -24.94 -24.89
C ALA A 63 -16.49 -25.28 -26.34
N GLN A 64 -16.13 -24.43 -27.32
CA GLN A 64 -16.46 -24.62 -28.75
C GLN A 64 -15.20 -25.04 -29.53
N PRO A 65 -14.97 -26.35 -29.76
CA PRO A 65 -13.75 -26.84 -30.43
C PRO A 65 -13.59 -26.32 -31.88
N ASP A 66 -14.69 -26.00 -32.56
CA ASP A 66 -14.73 -25.45 -33.93
C ASP A 66 -15.32 -24.03 -33.97
N SER A 67 -14.93 -23.19 -33.00
CA SER A 67 -15.37 -21.80 -32.95
C SER A 67 -15.05 -21.07 -34.27
N SER A 68 -16.07 -20.57 -34.97
CA SER A 68 -15.91 -19.73 -36.18
C SER A 68 -15.24 -18.38 -35.89
N TYR A 69 -15.00 -18.06 -34.62
CA TYR A 69 -14.36 -16.84 -34.19
C TYR A 69 -12.85 -17.06 -34.05
N SER A 70 -12.06 -16.19 -34.67
CA SER A 70 -10.60 -16.32 -34.64
C SER A 70 -9.95 -16.02 -33.28
N SER A 71 -10.71 -15.58 -32.26
CA SER A 71 -10.23 -15.39 -30.89
C SER A 71 -11.38 -15.18 -29.88
N ALA A 72 -11.11 -15.46 -28.61
CA ALA A 72 -12.00 -15.14 -27.49
C ALA A 72 -12.39 -13.64 -27.43
N LYS A 73 -11.48 -12.75 -27.83
CA LYS A 73 -11.75 -11.30 -27.89
C LYS A 73 -12.76 -10.94 -28.98
N LYS A 74 -12.65 -11.54 -30.18
CA LYS A 74 -13.65 -11.33 -31.23
C LYS A 74 -15.01 -11.89 -30.81
N TYR A 75 -15.03 -13.05 -30.18
CA TYR A 75 -16.25 -13.63 -29.63
C TYR A 75 -16.92 -12.70 -28.60
N LEU A 76 -16.13 -12.17 -27.66
CA LEU A 76 -16.59 -11.18 -26.67
C LEU A 76 -17.17 -9.93 -27.34
N ASN A 77 -16.52 -9.38 -28.37
CA ASN A 77 -17.01 -8.22 -29.10
C ASN A 77 -18.36 -8.51 -29.79
N VAL A 78 -18.53 -9.68 -30.40
CA VAL A 78 -19.79 -10.07 -31.06
C VAL A 78 -20.91 -10.26 -30.04
N CYS A 79 -20.63 -10.90 -28.90
CA CYS A 79 -21.60 -11.03 -27.82
C CYS A 79 -21.97 -9.66 -27.24
N SER A 80 -21.00 -8.79 -26.99
CA SER A 80 -21.23 -7.41 -26.55
C SER A 80 -22.10 -6.63 -27.54
N GLN A 81 -21.83 -6.74 -28.84
CA GLN A 81 -22.60 -6.07 -29.89
C GLN A 81 -24.05 -6.57 -29.92
N ARG A 82 -24.26 -7.87 -29.71
CA ARG A 82 -25.61 -8.45 -29.63
C ARG A 82 -26.36 -7.98 -28.38
N ASP A 83 -25.70 -8.02 -27.22
CA ASP A 83 -26.33 -7.83 -25.92
C ASP A 83 -26.48 -6.34 -25.55
N PHE A 84 -25.56 -5.49 -26.01
CA PHE A 84 -25.45 -4.07 -25.63
C PHE A 84 -25.38 -3.10 -26.81
N ARG A 85 -25.44 -3.59 -28.06
CA ARG A 85 -25.35 -2.78 -29.30
C ARG A 85 -24.02 -2.05 -29.51
N LEU A 86 -22.99 -2.39 -28.73
CA LEU A 86 -21.63 -1.87 -28.84
C LEU A 86 -20.64 -3.01 -28.73
N ASP A 87 -19.52 -2.93 -29.45
CA ASP A 87 -18.38 -3.80 -29.17
C ASP A 87 -17.87 -3.57 -27.75
N TRP A 88 -17.09 -4.52 -27.24
CA TRP A 88 -16.71 -4.53 -25.84
C TRP A 88 -15.89 -3.31 -25.42
N ASP A 89 -14.93 -2.88 -26.25
CA ASP A 89 -14.04 -1.79 -25.85
C ASP A 89 -14.77 -0.44 -25.91
N MET A 90 -15.65 -0.26 -26.90
CA MET A 90 -16.53 0.90 -27.00
C MET A 90 -17.51 0.97 -25.83
N LEU A 91 -18.14 -0.16 -25.47
CA LEU A 91 -19.04 -0.24 -24.33
C LEU A 91 -18.34 0.18 -23.02
N ILE A 92 -17.19 -0.43 -22.72
CA ILE A 92 -16.42 -0.11 -21.52
C ILE A 92 -15.95 1.35 -21.55
N GLY A 93 -15.52 1.85 -22.71
CA GLY A 93 -15.10 3.25 -22.90
C GLY A 93 -16.20 4.25 -22.55
N VAL A 94 -17.41 4.04 -23.08
CA VAL A 94 -18.58 4.90 -22.78
C VAL A 94 -18.92 4.89 -21.29
N ILE A 95 -18.95 3.70 -20.66
CA ILE A 95 -19.26 3.60 -19.23
C ILE A 95 -18.18 4.30 -18.37
N LYS A 96 -16.90 4.12 -18.68
CA LYS A 96 -15.81 4.81 -17.98
C LYS A 96 -15.91 6.33 -18.14
N GLN A 97 -16.26 6.80 -19.34
CA GLN A 97 -16.44 8.23 -19.61
C GLN A 97 -17.59 8.81 -18.77
N GLU A 98 -18.72 8.12 -18.66
CA GLU A 98 -19.86 8.56 -17.84
C GLU A 98 -19.50 8.60 -16.35
N ILE A 99 -18.87 7.54 -15.84
CA ILE A 99 -18.42 7.45 -14.45
C ILE A 99 -17.44 8.58 -14.13
N ASN A 100 -16.39 8.77 -14.94
CA ASN A 100 -15.38 9.79 -14.71
C ASN A 100 -15.94 11.21 -14.87
N GLY A 101 -16.80 11.44 -15.88
CA GLY A 101 -17.45 12.73 -16.11
C GLY A 101 -18.29 13.19 -14.92
N THR A 102 -18.88 12.25 -14.17
CA THR A 102 -19.64 12.55 -12.96
C THR A 102 -18.74 12.62 -11.71
N CYS A 103 -17.85 11.65 -11.54
CA CYS A 103 -17.11 11.45 -10.30
C CYS A 103 -15.93 12.41 -10.12
N VAL A 104 -15.13 12.62 -11.17
CA VAL A 104 -13.89 13.40 -11.08
C VAL A 104 -14.14 14.85 -10.62
N PRO A 105 -15.14 15.59 -11.15
CA PRO A 105 -15.45 16.92 -10.65
C PRO A 105 -15.80 16.95 -9.16
N LEU A 106 -16.48 15.90 -8.65
CA LEU A 106 -16.86 15.79 -7.25
C LEU A 106 -15.66 15.45 -6.34
N LEU A 107 -14.69 14.68 -6.83
CA LEU A 107 -13.44 14.42 -6.09
C LEU A 107 -12.58 15.68 -5.95
N LEU A 108 -12.64 16.58 -6.94
CA LEU A 108 -11.89 17.84 -6.97
C LEU A 108 -12.68 19.04 -6.40
N ALA A 109 -13.91 18.79 -5.94
CA ALA A 109 -14.78 19.83 -5.40
C ALA A 109 -14.15 20.51 -4.17
N LYS A 110 -14.18 21.84 -4.15
CA LYS A 110 -13.71 22.65 -3.02
C LYS A 110 -14.80 22.91 -1.96
N HIS A 111 -16.01 22.41 -2.18
CA HIS A 111 -17.13 22.49 -1.24
C HIS A 111 -17.40 21.16 -0.53
N LYS A 112 -18.21 21.21 0.52
CA LYS A 112 -18.71 20.02 1.19
C LYS A 112 -19.78 19.35 0.31
N LEU A 113 -19.51 18.13 -0.14
CA LEU A 113 -20.47 17.35 -0.92
C LEU A 113 -21.78 17.10 -0.16
N SER A 114 -22.89 17.30 -0.86
CA SER A 114 -24.27 17.01 -0.46
C SER A 114 -24.54 15.50 -0.35
N GLY A 115 -25.75 15.12 0.09
CA GLY A 115 -26.19 13.72 0.09
C GLY A 115 -26.14 13.08 -1.30
N PRO A 116 -26.80 13.67 -2.32
CA PRO A 116 -26.77 13.18 -3.69
C PRO A 116 -25.36 13.09 -4.29
N GLU A 117 -24.51 14.11 -4.12
CA GLU A 117 -23.13 14.05 -4.64
C GLU A 117 -22.31 12.92 -4.00
N ARG A 118 -22.53 12.65 -2.71
CA ARG A 118 -21.88 11.50 -2.04
C ARG A 118 -22.41 10.16 -2.55
N TYR A 119 -23.68 10.09 -2.93
CA TYR A 119 -24.24 8.90 -3.59
C TYR A 119 -23.57 8.65 -4.94
N GLU A 120 -23.29 9.71 -5.72
CA GLU A 120 -22.56 9.58 -6.98
C GLU A 120 -21.13 9.06 -6.79
N ILE A 121 -20.41 9.55 -5.77
CA ILE A 121 -19.09 8.99 -5.40
C ILE A 121 -19.20 7.51 -5.03
N LEU A 122 -20.20 7.13 -4.22
CA LEU A 122 -20.44 5.73 -3.86
C LEU A 122 -20.75 4.87 -5.10
N ARG A 123 -21.56 5.39 -6.03
CA ARG A 123 -21.88 4.71 -7.29
C ARG A 123 -20.64 4.50 -8.15
N ALA A 124 -19.78 5.51 -8.26
CA ALA A 124 -18.51 5.41 -8.97
C ALA A 124 -17.56 4.38 -8.33
N ALA A 125 -17.40 4.42 -7.01
CA ALA A 125 -16.59 3.45 -6.28
C ALA A 125 -17.10 2.01 -6.44
N SER A 126 -18.43 1.83 -6.42
CA SER A 126 -19.09 0.54 -6.65
C SER A 126 -18.94 0.01 -8.09
N ASN A 127 -18.53 0.87 -9.03
CA ASN A 127 -18.22 0.54 -10.42
C ASN A 127 -16.70 0.53 -10.70
N GLY A 128 -15.87 0.43 -9.66
CA GLY A 128 -14.43 0.25 -9.83
C GLY A 128 -13.60 1.53 -9.82
N HIS A 129 -14.18 2.73 -9.63
CA HIS A 129 -13.40 3.97 -9.63
C HIS A 129 -12.49 4.03 -8.40
N VAL A 130 -11.16 4.04 -8.63
CA VAL A 130 -10.15 3.85 -7.59
C VAL A 130 -10.03 5.08 -6.67
N GLY A 131 -9.99 6.29 -7.24
CA GLY A 131 -10.02 7.53 -6.45
C GLY A 131 -11.26 7.67 -5.57
N ALA A 132 -12.43 7.22 -6.06
CA ALA A 132 -13.67 7.22 -5.28
C ALA A 132 -13.61 6.24 -4.10
N MET A 133 -13.09 5.02 -4.30
CA MET A 133 -12.86 4.05 -3.22
C MET A 133 -11.96 4.65 -2.13
N PHE A 134 -10.83 5.25 -2.51
CA PHE A 134 -9.92 5.89 -1.56
C PHE A 134 -10.61 7.04 -0.82
N TRP A 135 -11.34 7.91 -1.52
CA TRP A 135 -12.05 9.03 -0.92
C TRP A 135 -13.05 8.57 0.16
N ILE A 136 -13.82 7.50 -0.11
CA ILE A 136 -14.75 6.92 0.86
C ILE A 136 -13.98 6.36 2.06
N GLY A 137 -12.93 5.57 1.80
CA GLY A 137 -12.08 5.00 2.83
C GLY A 137 -11.48 6.04 3.77
N ALA A 138 -10.86 7.09 3.22
CA ALA A 138 -10.26 8.18 3.99
C ALA A 138 -11.30 8.94 4.84
N ARG A 139 -12.51 9.17 4.28
CA ARG A 139 -13.62 9.82 5.01
C ARG A 139 -14.16 8.97 6.15
N LEU A 140 -14.25 7.66 5.97
CA LEU A 140 -14.65 6.73 7.03
C LEU A 140 -13.59 6.66 8.14
N ARG A 141 -12.31 6.61 7.77
CA ARG A 141 -11.21 6.67 8.74
C ARG A 141 -11.25 7.94 9.58
N ALA A 142 -11.49 9.10 8.96
CA ALA A 142 -11.61 10.37 9.69
C ALA A 142 -12.75 10.34 10.74
N LYS A 143 -13.76 9.50 10.55
CA LYS A 143 -14.85 9.25 11.49
C LYS A 143 -14.60 8.06 12.43
N LYS A 144 -13.42 7.44 12.36
CA LYS A 144 -13.03 6.21 13.08
C LYS A 144 -13.92 5.00 12.80
N ASP A 145 -14.54 4.97 11.62
CA ASP A 145 -15.39 3.86 11.14
C ASP A 145 -14.51 2.78 10.48
N ASP A 146 -14.63 1.55 10.97
CA ASP A 146 -13.80 0.41 10.56
C ASP A 146 -14.08 -0.07 9.14
N ASN A 147 -15.22 0.31 8.55
CA ASN A 147 -15.51 0.09 7.14
C ASN A 147 -14.50 0.80 6.21
N CYS A 148 -13.67 1.72 6.73
CA CYS A 148 -12.58 2.29 5.97
C CYS A 148 -11.63 1.21 5.43
N LEU A 149 -11.38 0.13 6.18
CA LEU A 149 -10.43 -0.92 5.79
C LEU A 149 -10.89 -1.66 4.53
N LEU A 150 -12.20 -1.88 4.37
CA LEU A 150 -12.76 -2.47 3.16
C LEU A 150 -12.46 -1.60 1.94
N TRP A 151 -12.85 -0.32 1.98
CA TRP A 151 -12.68 0.59 0.85
C TRP A 151 -11.21 0.87 0.52
N LEU A 152 -10.37 1.03 1.54
CA LEU A 152 -8.94 1.27 1.35
C LEU A 152 -8.22 0.02 0.81
N SER A 153 -8.57 -1.18 1.25
CA SER A 153 -7.99 -2.42 0.70
C SER A 153 -8.35 -2.61 -0.77
N MET A 154 -9.60 -2.31 -1.15
CA MET A 154 -10.03 -2.30 -2.55
C MET A 154 -9.25 -1.27 -3.37
N ALA A 155 -9.14 -0.04 -2.89
CA ALA A 155 -8.39 1.02 -3.58
C ALA A 155 -6.91 0.64 -3.78
N HIS A 156 -6.25 0.10 -2.74
CA HIS A 156 -4.87 -0.41 -2.83
C HIS A 156 -4.73 -1.51 -3.88
N ASN A 157 -5.62 -2.49 -3.86
CA ASN A 157 -5.57 -3.62 -4.78
C ASN A 157 -5.79 -3.21 -6.24
N GLN A 158 -6.37 -2.05 -6.48
CA GLN A 158 -6.54 -1.44 -7.80
C GLN A 158 -5.54 -0.30 -8.09
N GLY A 159 -4.50 -0.13 -7.26
CA GLY A 159 -3.35 0.72 -7.55
C GLY A 159 -3.23 2.02 -6.75
N HIS A 160 -4.13 2.32 -5.82
CA HIS A 160 -4.04 3.57 -5.06
C HIS A 160 -2.87 3.56 -4.04
N VAL A 161 -1.82 4.34 -4.32
CA VAL A 161 -0.56 4.35 -3.58
C VAL A 161 -0.69 4.73 -2.10
N GLY A 162 -1.59 5.66 -1.77
CA GLY A 162 -1.79 6.12 -0.39
C GLY A 162 -2.76 5.27 0.44
N ALA A 163 -3.44 4.26 -0.13
CA ALA A 163 -4.55 3.61 0.56
C ALA A 163 -4.10 2.74 1.74
N CYS A 164 -3.02 1.97 1.59
CA CYS A 164 -2.44 1.19 2.69
C CYS A 164 -1.87 2.08 3.81
N TYR A 165 -1.38 3.27 3.50
CA TYR A 165 -0.94 4.21 4.52
C TYR A 165 -2.10 4.66 5.42
N GLU A 166 -3.26 5.00 4.83
CA GLU A 166 -4.45 5.34 5.61
C GLU A 166 -4.95 4.14 6.45
N MET A 167 -4.82 2.90 5.95
CA MET A 167 -5.08 1.69 6.76
C MET A 167 -4.13 1.59 7.95
N ALA A 168 -2.83 1.83 7.74
CA ALA A 168 -1.83 1.80 8.80
C ALA A 168 -2.16 2.81 9.91
N VAL A 169 -2.53 4.04 9.53
CA VAL A 169 -2.94 5.09 10.47
C VAL A 169 -4.19 4.68 11.27
N HIS A 170 -5.20 4.11 10.61
CA HIS A 170 -6.41 3.61 11.28
C HIS A 170 -6.08 2.53 12.31
N LEU A 171 -5.36 1.49 11.89
CA LEU A 171 -5.02 0.33 12.72
C LEU A 171 -4.15 0.74 13.91
N LYS A 172 -3.19 1.65 13.71
CA LYS A 172 -2.38 2.22 14.80
C LYS A 172 -3.26 2.90 15.84
N SER A 173 -4.26 3.69 15.41
CA SER A 173 -5.20 4.37 16.32
C SER A 173 -6.11 3.43 17.11
N LYS A 174 -6.29 2.19 16.63
CA LYS A 174 -7.06 1.13 17.28
C LYS A 174 -6.18 0.18 18.12
N GLY A 175 -4.88 0.46 18.23
CA GLY A 175 -3.93 -0.39 18.96
C GLY A 175 -3.53 -1.68 18.24
N ASN A 176 -3.91 -1.86 16.97
CA ASN A 176 -3.52 -3.02 16.17
C ASN A 176 -2.15 -2.78 15.51
N HIS A 177 -1.11 -2.72 16.35
CA HIS A 177 0.22 -2.26 15.98
C HIS A 177 0.93 -3.16 14.95
N ASN A 178 0.73 -4.47 15.01
CA ASN A 178 1.34 -5.41 14.06
C ASN A 178 0.80 -5.16 12.64
N GLU A 179 -0.53 -5.11 12.51
CA GLU A 179 -1.18 -4.88 11.22
C GLU A 179 -0.99 -3.45 10.71
N ALA A 180 -0.82 -2.48 11.61
CA ALA A 180 -0.43 -1.12 11.23
C ALA A 180 0.96 -1.09 10.56
N LEU A 181 1.96 -1.78 11.14
CA LEU A 181 3.29 -1.89 10.53
C LEU A 181 3.24 -2.69 9.22
N ARG A 182 2.45 -3.77 9.15
CA ARG A 182 2.23 -4.51 7.91
C ARG A 182 1.76 -3.59 6.78
N CYS A 183 0.70 -2.80 7.02
CA CYS A 183 0.17 -1.87 6.04
C CYS A 183 1.17 -0.76 5.68
N LEU A 184 1.96 -0.30 6.64
CA LEU A 184 2.97 0.73 6.41
C LEU A 184 4.09 0.23 5.47
N ILE A 185 4.60 -0.98 5.72
CA ILE A 185 5.61 -1.63 4.86
C ILE A 185 5.05 -1.83 3.45
N VAL A 186 3.82 -2.35 3.33
CA VAL A 186 3.16 -2.53 2.03
C VAL A 186 3.04 -1.22 1.26
N SER A 187 2.70 -0.12 1.94
CA SER A 187 2.60 1.20 1.31
C SER A 187 3.97 1.75 0.89
N ALA A 188 4.98 1.63 1.77
CA ALA A 188 6.35 2.07 1.51
C ALA A 188 6.96 1.32 0.32
N ASP A 189 6.91 -0.02 0.34
CA ASP A 189 7.46 -0.89 -0.70
C ASP A 189 6.66 -0.80 -2.01
N GLY A 190 5.38 -0.41 -1.93
CA GLY A 190 4.51 -0.10 -3.06
C GLY A 190 4.81 1.23 -3.75
N GLY A 191 5.70 2.05 -3.18
CA GLY A 191 6.17 3.32 -3.77
C GLY A 191 5.57 4.59 -3.17
N PHE A 192 4.82 4.51 -2.07
CA PHE A 192 4.30 5.72 -1.44
C PHE A 192 5.37 6.41 -0.59
N ASP A 193 5.81 7.57 -1.05
CA ASP A 193 6.94 8.31 -0.49
C ASP A 193 6.79 8.70 0.98
N ILE A 194 5.58 9.11 1.39
CA ILE A 194 5.31 9.48 2.79
C ILE A 194 5.42 8.24 3.68
N ALA A 195 4.85 7.10 3.25
CA ALA A 195 5.00 5.85 3.99
C ALA A 195 6.47 5.46 4.10
N TYR A 196 7.21 5.48 2.97
CA TYR A 196 8.63 5.14 2.94
C TYR A 196 9.45 5.99 3.92
N MET A 197 9.31 7.32 3.87
CA MET A 197 10.04 8.19 4.78
C MET A 197 9.62 8.02 6.24
N SER A 198 8.35 7.71 6.49
CA SER A 198 7.87 7.50 7.86
C SER A 198 8.40 6.22 8.51
N ILE A 199 8.83 5.20 7.75
CA ILE A 199 9.42 3.96 8.31
C ILE A 199 10.52 4.26 9.33
N PHE A 200 11.31 5.30 9.08
CA PHE A 200 12.49 5.67 9.87
C PHE A 200 12.17 6.55 11.09
N ASN A 201 10.90 6.93 11.28
CA ASN A 201 10.49 7.71 12.44
C ASN A 201 10.53 6.87 13.72
N ILE A 202 10.99 7.48 14.81
CA ILE A 202 11.07 6.84 16.13
C ILE A 202 9.72 6.28 16.60
N ASP A 203 8.62 6.97 16.27
CA ASP A 203 7.23 6.56 16.48
C ASP A 203 6.91 5.14 15.99
N ASN A 204 7.54 4.70 14.91
CA ASN A 204 7.32 3.38 14.35
C ASN A 204 8.20 2.32 15.03
N LEU A 205 9.37 2.70 15.53
CA LEU A 205 10.15 1.86 16.44
C LEU A 205 9.36 1.65 17.74
N ILE A 206 8.84 2.72 18.35
CA ILE A 206 7.95 2.66 19.53
C ILE A 206 6.75 1.72 19.27
N THR A 207 6.16 1.81 18.07
CA THR A 207 5.04 0.94 17.68
C THR A 207 5.41 -0.54 17.68
N MET A 208 6.64 -0.91 17.29
CA MET A 208 7.11 -2.31 17.36
C MET A 208 7.08 -2.85 18.78
N PHE A 209 7.44 -2.03 19.78
CA PHE A 209 7.45 -2.45 21.18
C PHE A 209 6.05 -2.55 21.80
N LYS A 210 5.06 -1.88 21.22
CA LYS A 210 3.66 -2.05 21.64
C LYS A 210 3.07 -3.41 21.18
N ILE A 211 3.81 -4.19 20.39
CA ILE A 211 3.41 -5.53 19.95
C ILE A 211 3.82 -6.57 21.00
N LYS A 212 2.84 -7.06 21.77
CA LYS A 212 3.06 -8.02 22.88
C LYS A 212 3.68 -9.36 22.46
N LYS A 213 3.52 -9.77 21.20
CA LYS A 213 4.00 -11.07 20.69
C LYS A 213 5.08 -10.82 19.63
N VAL A 214 6.33 -10.73 20.08
CA VAL A 214 7.48 -10.41 19.21
C VAL A 214 7.62 -11.39 18.04
N ASN A 215 7.34 -12.68 18.22
CA ASN A 215 7.40 -13.67 17.13
C ASN A 215 6.44 -13.35 15.97
N LEU A 216 5.30 -12.70 16.24
CA LEU A 216 4.38 -12.28 15.16
C LEU A 216 4.99 -11.15 14.32
N LEU A 217 5.68 -10.21 14.98
CA LEU A 217 6.41 -9.15 14.32
C LEU A 217 7.59 -9.71 13.52
N GLU A 218 8.38 -10.62 14.10
CA GLU A 218 9.51 -11.28 13.40
C GLU A 218 9.04 -12.02 12.15
N ASN A 219 8.01 -12.87 12.26
CA ASN A 219 7.47 -13.61 11.13
C ASN A 219 6.95 -12.68 10.02
N MET A 220 6.28 -11.58 10.38
CA MET A 220 5.84 -10.57 9.42
C MET A 220 7.04 -9.90 8.73
N LEU A 221 8.06 -9.49 9.49
CA LEU A 221 9.24 -8.85 8.91
C LEU A 221 10.01 -9.80 8.00
N ASP A 222 10.06 -11.09 8.32
CA ASP A 222 10.68 -12.13 7.49
C ASP A 222 9.94 -12.34 6.18
N GLU A 223 8.60 -12.34 6.20
CA GLU A 223 7.76 -12.42 5.00
C GLU A 223 8.12 -11.34 3.97
N PHE A 224 8.33 -10.10 4.43
CA PHE A 224 8.67 -8.98 3.56
C PHE A 224 10.16 -8.88 3.22
N ALA A 225 11.05 -9.19 4.17
CA ALA A 225 12.50 -9.13 3.99
C ALA A 225 13.03 -10.10 2.93
N ALA A 226 12.27 -11.16 2.61
CA ALA A 226 12.51 -12.04 1.47
C ALA A 226 12.54 -11.28 0.12
N THR A 227 11.87 -10.12 0.04
CA THR A 227 11.98 -9.20 -1.10
C THR A 227 13.23 -8.35 -0.98
N HIS A 228 14.04 -8.27 -2.04
CA HIS A 228 15.37 -7.63 -2.00
C HIS A 228 15.36 -6.16 -1.55
N SER A 229 14.35 -5.39 -1.94
CA SER A 229 14.30 -3.93 -1.68
C SER A 229 13.18 -3.54 -0.73
N SER A 230 13.02 -4.26 0.38
CA SER A 230 11.96 -4.02 1.36
C SER A 230 12.43 -3.18 2.54
N SER A 231 11.59 -2.22 2.92
CA SER A 231 11.72 -1.45 4.17
C SER A 231 11.66 -2.31 5.43
N ALA A 232 11.11 -3.53 5.36
CA ALA A 232 11.09 -4.48 6.47
C ALA A 232 12.49 -4.87 6.96
N ARG A 233 13.52 -4.82 6.09
CA ARG A 233 14.91 -5.12 6.48
C ARG A 233 15.45 -4.11 7.48
N TYR A 234 15.13 -2.83 7.32
CA TYR A 234 15.48 -1.80 8.30
C TYR A 234 14.83 -2.08 9.66
N LEU A 235 13.51 -2.32 9.68
CA LEU A 235 12.77 -2.61 10.92
C LEU A 235 13.27 -3.91 11.58
N LYS A 236 13.61 -4.93 10.79
CA LYS A 236 14.22 -6.18 11.29
C LYS A 236 15.58 -5.93 11.92
N GLY A 237 16.45 -5.16 11.26
CA GLY A 237 17.75 -4.76 11.82
C GLY A 237 17.58 -4.01 13.15
N MET A 238 16.64 -3.06 13.23
CA MET A 238 16.34 -2.35 14.47
C MET A 238 15.82 -3.28 15.57
N LEU A 239 14.88 -4.19 15.25
CA LEU A 239 14.39 -5.20 16.20
C LEU A 239 15.55 -6.03 16.78
N MET A 240 16.44 -6.51 15.92
CA MET A 240 17.59 -7.33 16.32
C MET A 240 18.59 -6.54 17.18
N LEU A 241 18.83 -5.25 16.88
CA LEU A 241 19.62 -4.37 17.75
C LEU A 241 19.02 -4.29 19.15
N PHE A 242 17.70 -4.13 19.26
CA PHE A 242 17.00 -4.01 20.54
C PHE A 242 16.96 -5.31 21.33
N GLN A 243 16.96 -6.46 20.65
CA GLN A 243 17.13 -7.79 21.24
C GLN A 243 18.58 -8.10 21.65
N GLY A 244 19.54 -7.21 21.41
CA GLY A 244 20.96 -7.43 21.74
C GLY A 244 21.73 -8.28 20.73
N LYS A 245 21.12 -8.67 19.60
CA LYS A 245 21.74 -9.42 18.50
C LYS A 245 22.55 -8.49 17.59
N LYS A 246 23.56 -7.82 18.19
CA LYS A 246 24.26 -6.69 17.56
C LYS A 246 24.88 -7.05 16.21
N THR A 247 25.62 -8.15 16.12
CA THR A 247 26.38 -8.52 14.91
C THR A 247 25.44 -8.81 13.74
N GLU A 248 24.40 -9.60 13.98
CA GLU A 248 23.42 -9.97 12.97
C GLU A 248 22.58 -8.76 12.54
N ALA A 249 22.26 -7.88 13.49
CA ALA A 249 21.54 -6.65 13.20
C ALA A 249 22.33 -5.70 12.29
N LEU A 250 23.63 -5.53 12.55
CA LEU A 250 24.52 -4.72 11.70
C LEU A 250 24.58 -5.28 10.28
N ALA A 251 24.73 -6.61 10.13
CA ALA A 251 24.73 -7.25 8.82
C ALA A 251 23.42 -7.03 8.04
N VAL A 252 22.26 -7.09 8.72
CA VAL A 252 20.95 -6.81 8.10
C VAL A 252 20.81 -5.34 7.67
N LEU A 253 21.29 -4.39 8.49
CA LEU A 253 21.26 -2.96 8.17
C LEU A 253 22.23 -2.60 7.04
N GLU A 254 23.41 -3.21 6.99
CA GLU A 254 24.35 -3.09 5.88
C GLU A 254 23.75 -3.62 4.58
N ASP A 255 23.06 -4.76 4.63
CA ASP A 255 22.40 -5.32 3.46
C ASP A 255 21.23 -4.45 2.97
N PHE A 256 20.45 -3.89 3.90
CA PHE A 256 19.42 -2.89 3.59
C PHE A 256 19.99 -1.69 2.82
N LEU A 257 21.16 -1.17 3.20
CA LEU A 257 21.79 -0.03 2.53
C LEU A 257 22.17 -0.29 1.06
N LYS A 258 22.35 -1.55 0.66
CA LYS A 258 22.61 -1.90 -0.75
C LYS A 258 21.37 -1.70 -1.63
N SER A 259 20.17 -1.80 -1.04
CA SER A 259 18.90 -1.65 -1.78
C SER A 259 17.78 -1.12 -0.87
N PRO A 260 17.90 0.13 -0.38
CA PRO A 260 17.04 0.64 0.68
C PRO A 260 15.63 0.99 0.19
N LYS A 261 15.42 1.12 -1.12
CA LYS A 261 14.13 1.33 -1.77
C LYS A 261 14.14 0.64 -3.12
N ARG A 262 13.01 0.04 -3.51
CA ARG A 262 12.84 -0.53 -4.85
C ARG A 262 13.15 0.53 -5.91
N GLN A 263 14.02 0.21 -6.86
CA GLN A 263 14.41 1.13 -7.91
C GLN A 263 13.31 1.23 -8.97
N PRO A 264 12.80 2.44 -9.29
CA PRO A 264 11.83 2.63 -10.35
C PRO A 264 12.48 2.40 -11.72
N PRO A 265 11.69 2.30 -12.81
CA PRO A 265 12.23 2.30 -14.17
C PRO A 265 13.21 3.47 -14.37
N LYS A 266 14.29 3.28 -15.13
CA LYS A 266 15.33 4.32 -15.32
C LYS A 266 14.77 5.66 -15.81
N SER A 267 13.74 5.62 -16.64
CA SER A 267 13.02 6.81 -17.15
C SER A 267 12.20 7.55 -16.10
N SER A 268 11.92 6.92 -14.96
CA SER A 268 11.07 7.42 -13.88
C SER A 268 11.86 7.71 -12.59
N ILE A 269 13.19 7.64 -12.63
CA ILE A 269 14.04 8.09 -11.52
C ILE A 269 14.01 9.61 -11.51
N ASP A 270 13.49 10.17 -10.42
CA ASP A 270 13.38 11.61 -10.23
C ASP A 270 14.23 12.10 -9.04
N LYS A 271 14.23 13.42 -8.83
CA LYS A 271 14.95 14.05 -7.72
C LYS A 271 14.42 13.62 -6.35
N VAL A 272 13.15 13.22 -6.26
CA VAL A 272 12.56 12.77 -4.99
C VAL A 272 13.18 11.44 -4.60
N TYR A 273 13.22 10.47 -5.51
CA TYR A 273 13.87 9.18 -5.30
C TYR A 273 15.35 9.36 -4.89
N GLU A 274 16.12 10.12 -5.66
CA GLU A 274 17.55 10.37 -5.37
C GLU A 274 17.76 10.98 -3.98
N LYS A 275 16.94 11.97 -3.62
CA LYS A 275 17.00 12.63 -2.31
C LYS A 275 16.67 11.66 -1.17
N GLN A 276 15.66 10.83 -1.34
CA GLN A 276 15.29 9.83 -0.33
C GLN A 276 16.40 8.81 -0.11
N ILE A 277 16.98 8.25 -1.19
CA ILE A 277 18.11 7.31 -1.09
C ILE A 277 19.29 7.98 -0.37
N LYS A 278 19.61 9.24 -0.69
CA LYS A 278 20.69 9.99 -0.04
C LYS A 278 20.42 10.20 1.45
N VAL A 279 19.22 10.63 1.82
CA VAL A 279 18.83 10.89 3.23
C VAL A 279 18.87 9.59 4.03
N VAL A 280 18.23 8.52 3.53
CA VAL A 280 18.18 7.22 4.20
C VAL A 280 19.57 6.59 4.29
N GLY A 281 20.36 6.68 3.21
CA GLY A 281 21.74 6.20 3.19
C GLY A 281 22.61 6.90 4.22
N SER A 282 22.50 8.22 4.33
CA SER A 282 23.23 9.01 5.33
C SER A 282 22.78 8.69 6.76
N PHE A 283 21.47 8.51 6.97
CA PHE A 283 20.89 8.19 8.26
C PHE A 283 21.32 6.81 8.76
N VAL A 284 21.05 5.75 8.00
CA VAL A 284 21.39 4.38 8.41
C VAL A 284 22.91 4.16 8.42
N GLY A 285 23.64 4.72 7.46
CA GLY A 285 25.10 4.70 7.46
C GLY A 285 25.71 5.41 8.67
N GLY A 286 25.11 6.52 9.11
CA GLY A 286 25.49 7.22 10.34
C GLY A 286 25.29 6.37 11.59
N ILE A 287 24.15 5.67 11.71
CA ILE A 287 23.89 4.75 12.83
C ILE A 287 24.96 3.64 12.88
N LEU A 288 25.27 3.02 11.73
CA LEU A 288 26.29 1.97 11.64
C LEU A 288 27.67 2.50 12.07
N ALA A 289 28.07 3.68 11.59
CA ALA A 289 29.35 4.29 11.92
C ALA A 289 29.47 4.64 13.42
N ASP A 290 28.41 5.17 14.03
CA ASP A 290 28.38 5.49 15.46
C ASP A 290 28.54 4.23 16.31
N ILE A 291 27.79 3.17 15.98
CA ILE A 291 27.85 1.89 16.69
C ILE A 291 29.23 1.22 16.53
N ALA A 292 29.83 1.32 15.34
CA ALA A 292 31.20 0.85 15.08
C ALA A 292 32.24 1.64 15.88
N SER A 293 31.99 2.92 16.12
CA SER A 293 32.83 3.80 16.95
C SER A 293 32.61 3.62 18.46
N GLY A 294 31.80 2.63 18.87
CA GLY A 294 31.56 2.30 20.28
C GLY A 294 30.35 2.97 20.92
N MET A 295 29.56 3.75 20.16
CA MET A 295 28.32 4.31 20.67
C MET A 295 27.29 3.21 20.93
N GLN A 296 26.51 3.37 22.01
CA GLN A 296 25.41 2.45 22.30
C GLN A 296 24.29 2.62 21.24
N PRO A 297 23.62 1.53 20.80
CA PRO A 297 22.65 1.58 19.71
C PRO A 297 21.55 2.64 19.88
N LEU A 298 20.99 2.78 21.09
CA LEU A 298 19.96 3.80 21.37
C LEU A 298 20.48 5.22 21.22
N GLY A 299 21.69 5.49 21.71
CA GLY A 299 22.34 6.79 21.56
C GLY A 299 22.60 7.14 20.09
N ALA A 300 23.02 6.15 19.29
CA ALA A 300 23.23 6.33 17.85
C ALA A 300 21.92 6.64 17.11
N ILE A 301 20.86 5.88 17.39
CA ILE A 301 19.53 6.10 16.79
C ILE A 301 19.01 7.49 17.14
N HIS A 302 19.07 7.88 18.43
CA HIS A 302 18.63 9.19 18.88
C HIS A 302 19.37 10.33 18.17
N ALA A 303 20.70 10.32 18.24
CA ALA A 303 21.53 11.37 17.64
C ALA A 303 21.28 11.52 16.14
N ARG A 304 21.09 10.41 15.42
CA ARG A 304 20.84 10.44 13.97
C ARG A 304 19.43 10.86 13.63
N CYS A 305 18.43 10.46 14.40
CA CYS A 305 17.06 10.89 14.19
C CYS A 305 16.89 12.40 14.46
N GLU A 306 17.58 12.97 15.46
CA GLU A 306 17.60 14.43 15.70
C GLU A 306 18.17 15.20 14.50
N GLN A 307 19.29 14.71 13.93
CA GLN A 307 19.96 15.36 12.80
C GLN A 307 19.11 15.44 11.52
N VAL A 308 18.28 14.42 11.26
CA VAL A 308 17.47 14.33 10.03
C VAL A 308 16.01 14.74 10.23
N GLY A 309 15.60 15.07 11.45
CA GLY A 309 14.23 15.47 11.78
C GLY A 309 13.22 14.32 11.81
N PHE A 310 13.66 13.10 12.11
CA PHE A 310 12.78 11.92 12.29
C PHE A 310 12.31 11.73 13.75
N ILE A 311 12.48 12.76 14.59
CA ILE A 311 12.11 12.79 16.02
C ILE A 311 11.21 13.98 16.32
N LYS A 312 10.26 13.79 17.25
CA LYS A 312 9.78 14.86 18.14
C LYS A 312 10.42 14.63 19.52
N PHE A 313 10.84 15.69 20.19
CA PHE A 313 11.62 15.63 21.45
C PHE A 313 10.95 14.77 22.56
N GLU A 314 9.62 14.68 22.55
CA GLU A 314 8.81 13.93 23.52
C GLU A 314 8.91 12.40 23.38
N ASP A 315 9.45 11.88 22.27
CA ASP A 315 9.37 10.45 21.94
C ASP A 315 10.56 9.62 22.48
N TYR A 316 11.63 10.25 22.98
CA TYR A 316 12.86 9.54 23.37
C TYR A 316 12.70 8.72 24.66
N ASP A 317 12.06 9.28 25.68
CA ASP A 317 11.84 8.58 26.95
C ASP A 317 10.93 7.36 26.75
N GLU A 318 9.92 7.46 25.87
CA GLU A 318 9.09 6.33 25.49
C GLU A 318 9.89 5.22 24.80
N LEU A 319 10.85 5.57 23.93
CA LEU A 319 11.71 4.57 23.28
C LEU A 319 12.59 3.85 24.30
N VAL A 320 13.20 4.57 25.25
CA VAL A 320 14.07 3.98 26.27
C VAL A 320 13.29 2.99 27.13
N ILE A 321 12.12 3.39 27.64
CA ILE A 321 11.23 2.52 28.44
C ILE A 321 10.84 1.28 27.64
N ALA A 322 10.51 1.46 26.37
CA ALA A 322 10.08 0.39 25.50
C ALA A 322 11.19 -0.66 25.25
N VAL A 323 12.44 -0.21 25.06
CA VAL A 323 13.59 -1.10 24.82
C VAL A 323 13.96 -1.90 26.07
N GLU A 324 13.92 -1.26 27.25
CA GLU A 324 14.16 -1.94 28.52
C GLU A 324 13.16 -3.07 28.77
N SER A 325 11.89 -2.86 28.39
CA SER A 325 10.85 -3.89 28.52
C SER A 325 11.13 -5.17 27.70
N ILE A 326 11.69 -5.02 26.48
CA ILE A 326 12.02 -6.19 25.63
C ILE A 326 13.20 -6.96 26.19
N ARG A 327 14.25 -6.28 26.65
CA ARG A 327 15.45 -6.94 27.22
C ARG A 327 15.11 -7.80 28.45
N LEU A 328 14.06 -7.47 29.18
CA LEU A 328 13.57 -8.24 30.33
C LEU A 328 12.68 -9.42 29.94
N SER A 329 12.20 -9.46 28.70
CA SER A 329 11.26 -10.47 28.18
C SER A 329 11.88 -11.47 27.18
N ALA A 330 13.12 -11.22 26.75
CA ALA A 330 13.93 -12.08 25.87
C ALA A 330 14.89 -12.93 26.70
#